data_AF-A0A5Q4EHE2-F1
#
_entry.id   AF-A0A5Q4EHE2-F1
#
_cell.length_a   1.000
_cell.length_b   1.000
_cell.length_c   1.000
_cell.angle_alpha   90.00
_cell.angle_beta   90.00
_cell.angle_gamma   90.00
#
_symmetry.space_group_name_H-M   'P 1'
#
loop_
_entity.id
_entity.type
_entity.pdbx_description
1 polymer ?
#
loop_
_entity_poly.entity_id
_entity_poly.type
_entity_poly.pdbx_seq_one_letter_code
_entity_poly.pdbx_strand_id
1 'polypeptide(L)'
;MKYNRKNWMWVFFISIFLFISCDPNKDLYHDLDEMAGPYNEEIDYTITLTDYDRLGGFMREYNAFSDSFPAKEFVPLVLTMRYPTLLEGSVAQVTFNHFLLYPDWWDAGFGYVFTTEDYIAVFGVTGSRFFYPDNPARNNIPFMADDLFPDADEGDRENVIYDFRVGGETFQYLDVYEFDGSSWSWIETIENLPYVGYELEDADYKHWGTGISQFNRFNENNPPEEYLPSFLRNLLPFAVAGDEQVLRFRYFNGTQTLNIKDKYHFADPHWVKVPYFIEVTEQYIFGAEGWAFDPTISFVMDRADYQYLVDIDPIGQQEFAYADFAYYYGASAFYRNFDIRLLSRRLDKLANGEYADSALAEIFNSEGAEAAVDEMMRRINEEGIIALLQHKYPDATPEVDGIEVLFFVSYETFGDNWTRTNPTVEYRCVAAGTPPQFEIVEKEGE
;
A
#
# COMPACT_ATOMS: atom_id res chain seq x y z
N MET A 1 58.48 -75.80 -67.92
CA MET A 1 57.64 -77.02 -67.81
C MET A 1 56.27 -76.63 -67.33
N LYS A 2 55.24 -77.24 -67.92
CA LYS A 2 53.81 -76.97 -67.77
C LYS A 2 53.36 -76.99 -66.31
N TYR A 3 52.50 -76.05 -65.90
CA TYR A 3 51.17 -76.40 -65.38
C TYR A 3 50.23 -75.20 -65.47
N ASN A 4 48.97 -75.52 -65.79
CA ASN A 4 47.92 -74.63 -66.29
C ASN A 4 46.75 -74.64 -65.29
N ARG A 5 46.19 -73.45 -65.03
CA ARG A 5 44.81 -73.08 -64.63
C ARG A 5 43.95 -74.02 -63.75
N LYS A 6 43.33 -73.47 -62.69
CA LYS A 6 41.93 -72.95 -62.66
C LYS A 6 41.47 -72.50 -61.24
N ASN A 7 41.32 -71.18 -61.08
CA ASN A 7 40.14 -70.39 -60.66
C ASN A 7 39.19 -70.73 -59.48
N TRP A 8 38.81 -69.61 -58.81
CA TRP A 8 37.62 -69.24 -57.98
C TRP A 8 37.82 -69.25 -56.45
N MET A 9 37.35 -68.28 -55.62
CA MET A 9 36.77 -66.93 -55.74
C MET A 9 36.56 -66.36 -54.30
N TRP A 10 36.56 -65.03 -54.11
CA TRP A 10 36.04 -64.19 -52.97
C TRP A 10 36.94 -63.87 -51.73
N VAL A 11 36.89 -62.72 -51.02
CA VAL A 11 36.54 -61.28 -51.25
C VAL A 11 36.95 -60.48 -49.96
N PHE A 12 37.64 -59.34 -50.13
CA PHE A 12 37.57 -58.00 -49.46
C PHE A 12 37.63 -57.69 -47.92
N PHE A 13 38.09 -56.42 -47.68
CA PHE A 13 38.02 -55.46 -46.52
C PHE A 13 39.20 -55.41 -45.50
N ILE A 14 40.03 -54.34 -45.34
CA ILE A 14 39.84 -52.88 -45.00
C ILE A 14 39.27 -52.73 -43.57
N SER A 15 39.71 -51.90 -42.61
CA SER A 15 40.76 -50.86 -42.51
C SER A 15 40.95 -50.41 -41.04
N ILE A 16 42.13 -49.82 -40.81
CA ILE A 16 42.56 -48.75 -39.90
C ILE A 16 41.53 -48.20 -38.87
N PHE A 17 41.93 -48.27 -37.60
CA PHE A 17 41.38 -47.54 -36.44
C PHE A 17 41.62 -46.02 -36.56
N LEU A 18 40.55 -45.24 -36.53
CA LEU A 18 40.58 -43.81 -36.21
C LEU A 18 39.91 -43.59 -34.84
N PHE A 19 40.61 -42.88 -33.97
CA PHE A 19 40.04 -42.31 -32.75
C PHE A 19 38.98 -41.28 -33.13
N ILE A 20 37.71 -41.61 -32.92
CA ILE A 20 36.62 -40.65 -32.86
C ILE A 20 36.44 -40.30 -31.38
N SER A 21 36.79 -39.08 -31.01
CA SER A 21 36.31 -38.44 -29.79
C SER A 21 34.81 -38.21 -29.96
N CYS A 22 33.99 -39.20 -29.59
CA CYS A 22 32.60 -38.90 -29.23
C CYS A 22 32.66 -38.10 -27.94
N ASP A 23 32.18 -36.86 -27.97
CA ASP A 23 32.10 -35.98 -26.80
C ASP A 23 31.04 -36.54 -25.84
N PRO A 24 31.41 -37.27 -24.77
CA PRO A 24 30.46 -38.00 -23.92
C PRO A 24 29.56 -37.07 -23.11
N ASN A 25 29.85 -35.76 -23.15
CA ASN A 25 29.13 -34.76 -22.40
C ASN A 25 28.05 -34.06 -23.24
N LYS A 26 28.08 -34.14 -24.58
CA LYS A 26 27.13 -33.38 -25.42
C LYS A 26 25.69 -33.87 -25.24
N ASP A 27 25.51 -35.20 -25.27
CA ASP A 27 24.19 -35.80 -25.08
C ASP A 27 23.73 -35.65 -23.62
N LEU A 28 24.66 -35.72 -22.65
CA LEU A 28 24.35 -35.45 -21.24
C LEU A 28 23.94 -33.99 -20.98
N TYR A 29 24.58 -33.01 -21.61
CA TYR A 29 24.18 -31.60 -21.51
C TYR A 29 22.85 -31.36 -22.20
N HIS A 30 22.59 -31.99 -23.34
CA HIS A 30 21.31 -31.90 -24.04
C HIS A 30 20.17 -32.48 -23.18
N ASP A 31 20.39 -33.63 -22.55
CA ASP A 31 19.41 -34.25 -21.65
C ASP A 31 19.21 -33.42 -20.37
N LEU A 32 20.26 -32.77 -19.84
CA LEU A 32 20.16 -31.86 -18.70
C LEU A 32 19.45 -30.54 -19.05
N ASP A 33 19.69 -29.99 -20.24
CA ASP A 33 19.02 -28.79 -20.75
C ASP A 33 17.55 -29.07 -21.12
N GLU A 34 17.22 -30.30 -21.56
CA GLU A 34 15.82 -30.75 -21.75
C GLU A 34 15.11 -31.07 -20.42
N MET A 35 15.84 -31.41 -19.36
CA MET A 35 15.29 -31.65 -18.01
C MET A 35 15.20 -30.39 -17.15
N ALA A 36 16.03 -29.38 -17.42
CA ALA A 36 15.88 -28.05 -16.86
C ALA A 36 14.72 -27.38 -17.59
N GLY A 37 13.53 -27.38 -16.99
CA GLY A 37 12.43 -26.54 -17.46
C GLY A 37 12.88 -25.08 -17.63
N PRO A 38 12.11 -24.24 -18.35
CA PRO A 38 12.46 -22.83 -18.53
C PRO A 38 12.83 -22.21 -17.18
N TYR A 39 14.02 -21.63 -17.10
CA TYR A 39 14.52 -21.01 -15.87
C TYR A 39 13.63 -19.81 -15.54
N ASN A 40 12.71 -20.03 -14.61
CA ASN A 40 11.89 -19.02 -13.99
C ASN A 40 12.25 -18.91 -12.51
N GLU A 41 12.13 -17.69 -11.99
CA GLU A 41 12.41 -17.39 -10.59
C GLU A 41 11.44 -16.33 -10.08
N GLU A 42 11.24 -16.34 -8.76
CA GLU A 42 10.70 -15.22 -8.01
C GLU A 42 11.87 -14.36 -7.53
N ILE A 43 11.89 -13.08 -7.90
CA ILE A 43 12.98 -12.15 -7.58
C ILE A 43 12.49 -10.93 -6.83
N ASP A 44 13.27 -10.49 -5.84
CA ASP A 44 13.13 -9.18 -5.22
C ASP A 44 14.18 -8.23 -5.83
N TYR A 45 13.74 -7.11 -6.41
CA TYR A 45 14.64 -6.14 -7.02
C TYR A 45 14.35 -4.72 -6.57
N THR A 46 15.38 -4.01 -6.11
CA THR A 46 15.29 -2.56 -5.85
C THR A 46 15.91 -1.80 -7.02
N ILE A 47 15.14 -0.91 -7.65
CA ILE A 47 15.64 -0.04 -8.72
C ILE A 47 16.78 0.81 -8.17
N THR A 48 17.92 0.81 -8.87
CA THR A 48 19.13 1.52 -8.43
C THR A 48 19.28 2.87 -9.13
N LEU A 49 20.12 3.75 -8.59
CA LEU A 49 20.49 5.02 -9.26
C LEU A 49 21.00 4.80 -10.69
N THR A 50 21.72 3.71 -10.94
CA THR A 50 22.20 3.36 -12.28
C THR A 50 21.06 3.00 -13.25
N ASP A 51 19.95 2.44 -12.75
CA ASP A 51 18.79 2.15 -13.59
C ASP A 51 18.05 3.44 -13.95
N TYR A 52 17.83 4.32 -12.97
CA TYR A 52 17.25 5.65 -13.21
C TYR A 52 18.08 6.47 -14.21
N ASP A 53 19.41 6.49 -14.05
CA ASP A 53 20.33 7.13 -14.99
C ASP A 53 20.19 6.61 -16.43
N ARG A 54 19.97 5.30 -16.59
CA ARG A 54 19.78 4.67 -17.91
C ARG A 54 18.44 5.02 -18.54
N LEU A 55 17.38 5.15 -17.74
CA LEU A 55 16.05 5.56 -18.21
C LEU A 55 16.05 7.02 -18.68
N GLY A 56 16.86 7.88 -18.05
CA GLY A 56 17.00 9.28 -18.45
C GLY A 56 15.78 10.15 -18.07
N GLY A 57 15.75 11.38 -18.59
CA GLY A 57 14.64 12.32 -18.38
C GLY A 57 14.30 12.56 -16.90
N PHE A 58 13.01 12.55 -16.59
CA PHE A 58 12.48 12.73 -15.23
C PHE A 58 13.06 11.72 -14.24
N MET A 59 13.09 10.43 -14.62
CA MET A 59 13.58 9.36 -13.75
C MET A 59 15.03 9.59 -13.33
N ARG A 60 15.88 10.07 -14.25
CA ARG A 60 17.27 10.42 -13.94
C ARG A 60 17.38 11.66 -13.07
N GLU A 61 16.55 12.67 -13.31
CA GLU A 61 16.59 13.94 -12.57
C GLU A 61 16.15 13.77 -11.11
N TYR A 62 15.11 12.97 -10.88
CA TYR A 62 14.48 12.81 -9.56
C TYR A 62 14.79 11.47 -8.89
N ASN A 63 15.44 10.52 -9.57
CA ASN A 63 15.67 9.15 -9.09
C ASN A 63 14.38 8.45 -8.61
N ALA A 64 13.30 8.66 -9.36
CA ALA A 64 11.96 8.21 -9.02
C ALA A 64 11.05 8.13 -10.26
N PHE A 65 10.00 7.33 -10.19
CA PHE A 65 8.84 7.38 -11.09
C PHE A 65 7.82 8.41 -10.59
N SER A 66 6.75 8.67 -11.33
CA SER A 66 5.65 9.55 -10.88
C SER A 66 4.36 9.19 -11.61
N ASP A 67 3.23 9.78 -11.24
CA ASP A 67 1.96 9.60 -11.97
C ASP A 67 2.06 9.96 -13.46
N SER A 68 2.92 10.92 -13.82
CA SER A 68 3.16 11.31 -15.23
C SER A 68 4.17 10.41 -15.95
N PHE A 69 4.94 9.63 -15.20
CA PHE A 69 5.95 8.70 -15.69
C PHE A 69 5.87 7.40 -14.86
N PRO A 70 4.79 6.62 -15.03
CA PRO A 70 4.45 5.52 -14.12
C PRO A 70 5.43 4.36 -14.29
N ALA A 71 5.75 3.68 -13.18
CA ALA A 71 6.75 2.62 -13.14
C ALA A 71 6.45 1.48 -14.15
N LYS A 72 5.17 1.12 -14.33
CA LYS A 72 4.72 0.08 -15.27
C LYS A 72 5.20 0.27 -16.71
N GLU A 73 5.46 1.50 -17.14
CA GLU A 73 5.94 1.80 -18.49
C GLU A 73 7.45 1.59 -18.65
N PHE A 74 8.21 1.57 -17.56
CA PHE A 74 9.68 1.62 -17.58
C PHE A 74 10.35 0.43 -16.87
N VAL A 75 9.76 -0.08 -15.78
CA VAL A 75 10.27 -1.22 -15.03
C VAL A 75 10.43 -2.47 -15.90
N PRO A 76 9.51 -2.81 -16.83
CA PRO A 76 9.71 -3.92 -17.76
C PRO A 76 11.04 -3.87 -18.54
N LEU A 77 11.44 -2.67 -18.98
CA LEU A 77 12.71 -2.46 -19.66
C LEU A 77 13.89 -2.68 -18.71
N VAL A 78 13.80 -2.19 -17.47
CA VAL A 78 14.84 -2.41 -16.45
C VAL A 78 15.01 -3.89 -16.16
N LEU A 79 13.92 -4.62 -15.91
CA LEU A 79 13.95 -6.05 -15.66
C LEU A 79 14.51 -6.84 -16.85
N THR A 80 14.12 -6.49 -18.07
CA THR A 80 14.65 -7.10 -19.31
C THR A 80 16.17 -6.93 -19.42
N MET A 81 16.71 -5.75 -19.08
CA MET A 81 18.15 -5.50 -19.12
C MET A 81 18.91 -6.20 -17.99
N ARG A 82 18.30 -6.34 -16.81
CA ARG A 82 18.93 -6.91 -15.61
C ARG A 82 18.88 -8.42 -15.59
N TYR A 83 17.79 -8.99 -16.07
CA TYR A 83 17.50 -10.42 -16.03
C TYR A 83 17.21 -10.98 -17.44
N PRO A 84 18.17 -10.91 -18.38
CA PRO A 84 17.96 -11.29 -19.78
C PRO A 84 17.74 -12.80 -20.00
N THR A 85 17.92 -13.62 -18.96
CA THR A 85 17.79 -15.09 -19.01
C THR A 85 16.54 -15.61 -18.32
N LEU A 86 15.77 -14.76 -17.63
CA LEU A 86 14.51 -15.17 -17.02
C LEU A 86 13.46 -15.39 -18.10
N LEU A 87 12.69 -16.46 -17.94
CA LEU A 87 11.70 -16.92 -18.91
C LEU A 87 10.28 -16.82 -18.37
N GLU A 88 9.33 -17.24 -19.20
CA GLU A 88 7.90 -17.24 -18.88
C GLU A 88 7.60 -17.91 -17.54
N GLY A 89 6.76 -17.23 -16.74
CA GLY A 89 6.43 -17.62 -15.37
C GLY A 89 7.35 -17.05 -14.29
N SER A 90 8.37 -16.25 -14.64
CA SER A 90 9.15 -15.51 -13.65
C SER A 90 8.32 -14.37 -13.07
N VAL A 91 8.49 -14.09 -11.78
CA VAL A 91 7.79 -13.01 -11.06
C VAL A 91 8.83 -12.13 -10.38
N ALA A 92 8.62 -10.82 -10.39
CA ALA A 92 9.51 -9.84 -9.76
C ALA A 92 8.72 -8.91 -8.84
N GLN A 93 9.11 -8.86 -7.57
CA GLN A 93 8.71 -7.82 -6.64
C GLN A 93 9.72 -6.68 -6.76
N VAL A 94 9.29 -5.55 -7.34
CA VAL A 94 10.17 -4.43 -7.67
C VAL A 94 9.88 -3.26 -6.76
N THR A 95 10.88 -2.87 -5.97
CA THR A 95 10.82 -1.69 -5.10
C THR A 95 11.50 -0.49 -5.76
N PHE A 96 10.85 0.67 -5.74
CA PHE A 96 11.35 1.90 -6.36
C PHE A 96 10.81 3.15 -5.65
N ASN A 97 11.45 4.30 -5.89
CA ASN A 97 10.94 5.59 -5.44
C ASN A 97 9.82 6.10 -6.37
N HIS A 98 8.70 6.53 -5.80
CA HIS A 98 7.63 7.24 -6.47
C HIS A 98 7.59 8.69 -5.98
N PHE A 99 7.78 9.65 -6.89
CA PHE A 99 7.82 11.08 -6.63
C PHE A 99 6.41 11.65 -6.46
N LEU A 100 6.20 12.36 -5.35
CA LEU A 100 4.95 13.02 -5.00
C LEU A 100 4.87 14.38 -5.71
N LEU A 101 4.06 14.46 -6.76
CA LEU A 101 3.81 15.73 -7.47
C LEU A 101 3.06 16.74 -6.61
N TYR A 102 2.21 16.25 -5.69
CA TYR A 102 1.47 17.07 -4.75
C TYR A 102 1.42 16.37 -3.38
N PRO A 103 2.45 16.52 -2.55
CA PRO A 103 2.44 15.94 -1.22
C PRO A 103 1.40 16.64 -0.32
N ASP A 104 0.78 15.88 0.58
CA ASP A 104 -0.29 16.35 1.48
C ASP A 104 0.10 17.59 2.32
N TRP A 105 1.37 17.73 2.70
CA TRP A 105 1.86 18.90 3.44
C TRP A 105 1.82 20.21 2.65
N TRP A 106 1.57 20.17 1.34
CA TRP A 106 1.31 21.39 0.57
C TRP A 106 -0.03 22.04 0.92
N ASP A 107 -0.96 21.28 1.50
CA ASP A 107 -2.24 21.78 2.03
C ASP A 107 -2.16 22.19 3.50
N ALA A 108 -0.96 22.23 4.09
CA ALA A 108 -0.78 22.72 5.45
C ALA A 108 -1.33 24.15 5.62
N GLY A 109 -2.01 24.38 6.75
CA GLY A 109 -2.48 25.69 7.16
C GLY A 109 -1.35 26.51 7.78
N PHE A 110 -1.34 27.81 7.50
CA PHE A 110 -0.37 28.76 8.07
C PHE A 110 -1.12 30.00 8.54
N GLY A 111 -0.84 30.44 9.76
CA GLY A 111 -1.49 31.58 10.39
C GLY A 111 -1.29 31.59 11.89
N TYR A 112 -2.05 32.44 12.58
CA TYR A 112 -2.05 32.49 14.04
C TYR A 112 -2.70 31.22 14.61
N VAL A 113 -1.96 30.47 15.42
CA VAL A 113 -2.47 29.26 16.07
C VAL A 113 -3.05 29.62 17.43
N PHE A 114 -4.34 29.36 17.63
CA PHE A 114 -5.04 29.63 18.88
C PHE A 114 -4.39 28.90 20.05
N THR A 115 -4.00 29.65 21.05
CA THR A 115 -3.47 29.16 22.32
C THR A 115 -4.59 28.85 23.31
N THR A 116 -4.25 28.18 24.41
CA THR A 116 -5.24 27.92 25.48
C THR A 116 -5.77 29.23 26.07
N GLU A 117 -4.92 30.25 26.16
CA GLU A 117 -5.24 31.57 26.64
C GLU A 117 -6.27 32.28 25.74
N ASP A 118 -6.16 32.12 24.41
CA ASP A 118 -7.11 32.71 23.46
C ASP A 118 -8.50 32.10 23.61
N TYR A 119 -8.61 30.77 23.75
CA TYR A 119 -9.88 30.12 24.04
C TYR A 119 -10.48 30.60 25.37
N ILE A 120 -9.65 30.81 26.40
CA ILE A 120 -10.13 31.36 27.67
C ILE A 120 -10.62 32.79 27.48
N ALA A 121 -9.95 33.60 26.68
CA ALA A 121 -10.36 34.96 26.38
C ALA A 121 -11.70 35.02 25.61
N VAL A 122 -11.94 34.09 24.68
CA VAL A 122 -13.22 33.97 23.97
C VAL A 122 -14.34 33.53 24.90
N PHE A 123 -14.16 32.43 25.63
CA PHE A 123 -15.25 31.77 26.34
C PHE A 123 -15.40 32.19 27.80
N GLY A 124 -14.39 32.88 28.36
CA GLY A 124 -14.35 33.28 29.77
C GLY A 124 -14.24 32.12 30.76
N VAL A 125 -13.87 30.92 30.30
CA VAL A 125 -13.86 29.69 31.10
C VAL A 125 -12.49 29.03 31.03
N THR A 126 -11.89 28.76 32.19
CA THR A 126 -10.64 28.01 32.29
C THR A 126 -10.82 26.58 31.77
N GLY A 127 -9.88 26.12 30.94
CA GLY A 127 -9.90 24.78 30.37
C GLY A 127 -10.63 24.68 29.03
N SER A 128 -11.17 25.77 28.50
CA SER A 128 -11.63 25.83 27.11
C SER A 128 -10.48 25.60 26.14
N ARG A 129 -10.72 24.80 25.10
CA ARG A 129 -9.72 24.41 24.10
C ARG A 129 -10.27 24.24 22.69
N PHE A 130 -11.58 24.38 22.50
CA PHE A 130 -12.23 23.99 21.25
C PHE A 130 -13.36 24.94 20.88
N PHE A 131 -13.54 25.16 19.59
CA PHE A 131 -14.80 25.63 19.02
C PHE A 131 -15.73 24.44 18.74
N TYR A 132 -17.04 24.72 18.63
CA TYR A 132 -18.09 23.70 18.43
C TYR A 132 -19.07 24.16 17.35
N PRO A 133 -19.88 23.26 16.74
CA PRO A 133 -20.90 23.65 15.78
C PRO A 133 -21.88 24.73 16.29
N ASP A 134 -22.29 24.60 17.57
CA ASP A 134 -23.21 25.55 18.21
C ASP A 134 -22.51 26.84 18.69
N ASN A 135 -21.18 26.85 18.71
CA ASN A 135 -20.37 28.00 19.09
C ASN A 135 -19.10 28.09 18.22
N PRO A 136 -19.25 28.44 16.92
CA PRO A 136 -18.17 28.33 15.95
C PRO A 136 -17.22 29.52 16.00
N ALA A 137 -15.98 29.32 15.54
CA ALA A 137 -14.92 30.33 15.48
C ALA A 137 -15.35 31.62 14.76
N ARG A 138 -15.93 31.50 13.56
CA ARG A 138 -16.47 32.62 12.77
C ARG A 138 -17.37 33.62 13.50
N ASN A 139 -18.05 33.17 14.56
CA ASN A 139 -18.96 34.01 15.36
C ASN A 139 -18.26 34.65 16.57
N ASN A 140 -17.06 34.22 16.92
CA ASN A 140 -16.39 34.55 18.17
C ASN A 140 -15.05 35.28 17.95
N ILE A 141 -14.24 34.82 17.01
CA ILE A 141 -12.91 35.37 16.72
C ILE A 141 -12.96 36.83 16.27
N PRO A 142 -13.94 37.29 15.44
CA PRO A 142 -14.01 38.70 15.06
C PRO A 142 -14.05 39.68 16.24
N PHE A 143 -14.54 39.27 17.42
CA PHE A 143 -14.62 40.15 18.59
C PHE A 143 -13.28 40.38 19.30
N MET A 144 -12.25 39.61 18.96
CA MET A 144 -10.89 39.75 19.52
C MET A 144 -9.81 39.88 18.44
N ALA A 145 -10.18 39.87 17.16
CA ALA A 145 -9.23 39.94 16.06
C ALA A 145 -8.38 41.23 16.09
N ASP A 146 -8.91 42.34 16.61
CA ASP A 146 -8.13 43.57 16.84
C ASP A 146 -7.01 43.40 17.88
N ASP A 147 -7.20 42.54 18.89
CA ASP A 147 -6.17 42.25 19.89
C ASP A 147 -5.11 41.28 19.33
N LEU A 148 -5.52 40.37 18.44
CA LEU A 148 -4.63 39.41 17.78
C LEU A 148 -3.79 40.07 16.68
N PHE A 149 -4.38 41.01 15.95
CA PHE A 149 -3.82 41.65 14.78
C PHE A 149 -3.90 43.19 14.87
N PRO A 150 -3.23 43.81 15.88
CA PRO A 150 -3.38 45.23 16.18
C PRO A 150 -2.80 46.16 15.10
N ASP A 151 -1.95 45.61 14.21
CA ASP A 151 -1.23 46.36 13.17
C ASP A 151 -1.83 46.16 11.77
N ALA A 152 -3.03 45.56 11.63
CA ALA A 152 -3.66 45.29 10.35
C ALA A 152 -4.18 46.56 9.65
N ASP A 153 -3.95 46.65 8.34
CA ASP A 153 -4.44 47.68 7.44
C ASP A 153 -5.73 47.24 6.70
N GLU A 154 -6.51 48.21 6.18
CA GLU A 154 -7.69 47.92 5.37
C GLU A 154 -7.34 47.03 4.17
N GLY A 155 -8.04 45.90 4.06
CA GLY A 155 -7.84 44.87 3.04
C GLY A 155 -6.90 43.73 3.45
N ASP A 156 -6.28 43.81 4.63
CA ASP A 156 -5.46 42.72 5.15
C ASP A 156 -6.30 41.47 5.43
N ARG A 157 -5.69 40.32 5.18
CA ARG A 157 -6.28 39.01 5.42
C ARG A 157 -5.43 38.23 6.38
N GLU A 158 -6.06 37.71 7.43
CA GLU A 158 -5.40 36.93 8.46
C GLU A 158 -6.02 35.56 8.60
N ASN A 159 -5.14 34.58 8.77
CA ASN A 159 -5.51 33.19 8.96
C ASN A 159 -5.44 32.84 10.43
N VAL A 160 -6.50 32.22 10.94
CA VAL A 160 -6.56 31.78 12.33
C VAL A 160 -6.84 30.29 12.39
N ILE A 161 -5.92 29.55 12.98
CA ILE A 161 -5.95 28.10 13.11
C ILE A 161 -6.42 27.75 14.52
N TYR A 162 -7.40 26.86 14.62
CA TYR A 162 -8.00 26.47 15.89
C TYR A 162 -8.43 25.00 15.89
N ASP A 163 -8.57 24.44 17.09
CA ASP A 163 -9.12 23.13 17.33
C ASP A 163 -10.65 23.22 17.35
N PHE A 164 -11.29 22.40 16.53
CA PHE A 164 -12.74 22.28 16.40
C PHE A 164 -13.20 20.90 16.85
N ARG A 165 -14.27 20.81 17.63
CA ARG A 165 -14.76 19.54 18.18
C ARG A 165 -16.19 19.23 17.75
N VAL A 166 -16.37 18.08 17.11
CA VAL A 166 -17.67 17.55 16.68
C VAL A 166 -17.70 16.03 16.82
N GLY A 167 -18.83 15.45 17.23
CA GLY A 167 -18.96 13.99 17.36
C GLY A 167 -18.04 13.32 18.40
N GLY A 168 -17.34 14.11 19.23
CA GLY A 168 -16.33 13.61 20.18
C GLY A 168 -14.90 13.70 19.66
N GLU A 169 -14.72 13.91 18.35
CA GLU A 169 -13.45 14.06 17.64
C GLU A 169 -13.01 15.51 17.55
N THR A 170 -11.69 15.72 17.47
CA THR A 170 -11.07 17.04 17.36
C THR A 170 -10.35 17.15 16.01
N PHE A 171 -10.55 18.27 15.33
CA PHE A 171 -9.96 18.59 14.04
C PHE A 171 -9.28 19.96 14.11
N GLN A 172 -8.28 20.20 13.27
CA GLN A 172 -7.66 21.52 13.11
C GLN A 172 -8.27 22.23 11.91
N TYR A 173 -8.92 23.36 12.15
CA TYR A 173 -9.56 24.18 11.12
C TYR A 173 -8.83 25.50 10.99
N LEU A 174 -8.96 26.16 9.85
CA LEU A 174 -8.44 27.50 9.60
C LEU A 174 -9.56 28.39 9.08
N ASP A 175 -9.81 29.50 9.77
CA ASP A 175 -10.69 30.56 9.27
C ASP A 175 -9.84 31.69 8.68
N VAL A 176 -10.28 32.21 7.53
CA VAL A 176 -9.72 33.41 6.91
C VAL A 176 -10.60 34.60 7.26
N TYR A 177 -10.00 35.65 7.79
CA TYR A 177 -10.67 36.91 8.10
C TYR A 177 -10.09 38.04 7.26
N GLU A 178 -10.91 39.02 6.88
CA GLU A 178 -10.49 40.23 6.18
C GLU A 178 -10.86 41.46 7.01
N PHE A 179 -9.94 42.41 7.15
CA PHE A 179 -10.18 43.67 7.84
C PHE A 179 -10.64 44.74 6.86
N ASP A 180 -11.81 45.36 7.09
CA ASP A 180 -12.35 46.40 6.20
C ASP A 180 -11.92 47.83 6.59
N GLY A 181 -10.92 47.96 7.48
CA GLY A 181 -10.50 49.23 8.05
C GLY A 181 -11.30 49.67 9.28
N SER A 182 -12.34 48.92 9.66
CA SER A 182 -13.15 49.17 10.86
C SER A 182 -13.50 47.91 11.64
N SER A 183 -13.65 46.77 10.98
CA SER A 183 -14.03 45.50 11.57
C SER A 183 -13.52 44.30 10.77
N TRP A 184 -13.34 43.18 11.46
CA TRP A 184 -12.98 41.90 10.86
C TRP A 184 -14.22 41.14 10.40
N SER A 185 -14.19 40.64 9.17
CA SER A 185 -15.23 39.78 8.60
C SER A 185 -14.67 38.41 8.25
N TRP A 186 -15.42 37.35 8.58
CA TRP A 186 -15.11 35.99 8.15
C TRP A 186 -15.31 35.84 6.63
N ILE A 187 -14.35 35.19 5.97
CA ILE A 187 -14.35 34.95 4.52
C ILE A 187 -14.64 33.48 4.21
N GLU A 188 -13.85 32.57 4.76
CA GLU A 188 -13.98 31.13 4.53
C GLU A 188 -13.41 30.32 5.69
N THR A 189 -13.75 29.03 5.70
CA THR A 189 -13.19 28.03 6.61
C THR A 189 -12.59 26.91 5.77
N ILE A 190 -11.32 26.61 6.03
CA ILE A 190 -10.64 25.42 5.55
C ILE A 190 -10.73 24.38 6.68
N GLU A 191 -11.50 23.33 6.43
CA GLU A 191 -11.74 22.25 7.40
C GLU A 191 -10.66 21.17 7.27
N ASN A 192 -10.39 20.47 8.37
CA ASN A 192 -9.53 19.28 8.43
C ASN A 192 -8.14 19.50 7.83
N LEU A 193 -7.42 20.50 8.33
CA LEU A 193 -6.04 20.73 7.94
C LEU A 193 -5.20 19.46 8.18
N PRO A 194 -4.45 18.98 7.17
CA PRO A 194 -3.59 17.82 7.35
C PRO A 194 -2.40 18.15 8.28
N TYR A 195 -1.94 19.40 8.26
CA TYR A 195 -0.86 19.89 9.10
C TYR A 195 -1.04 21.37 9.42
N VAL A 196 -0.48 21.78 10.56
CA VAL A 196 -0.27 23.19 10.92
C VAL A 196 1.20 23.53 10.72
N GLY A 197 1.46 24.44 9.79
CA GLY A 197 2.79 24.86 9.40
C GLY A 197 3.25 26.14 10.10
N TYR A 198 4.56 26.34 10.11
CA TYR A 198 5.20 27.58 10.54
C TYR A 198 5.74 28.32 9.31
N GLU A 199 5.34 29.57 9.14
CA GLU A 199 5.90 30.44 8.11
C GLU A 199 7.07 31.24 8.68
N LEU A 200 8.21 31.21 7.99
CA LEU A 200 9.37 32.00 8.38
C LEU A 200 9.10 33.49 8.12
N GLU A 201 9.14 34.26 9.20
CA GLU A 201 9.02 35.71 9.17
C GLU A 201 10.37 36.37 8.84
N ASP A 202 10.32 37.66 8.51
CA ASP A 202 11.53 38.47 8.28
C ASP A 202 12.53 38.41 9.43
N ALA A 203 12.04 38.30 10.68
CA ALA A 203 12.87 38.21 11.88
C ALA A 203 13.67 36.90 11.92
N ASP A 204 13.09 35.77 11.51
CA ASP A 204 13.75 34.46 11.52
C ASP A 204 15.00 34.46 10.65
N TYR A 205 14.90 35.07 9.47
CA TYR A 205 16.02 35.17 8.54
C TYR A 205 17.20 35.98 9.09
N LYS A 206 16.97 36.89 10.06
CA LYS A 206 18.02 37.74 10.62
C LYS A 206 19.05 36.98 11.44
N HIS A 207 18.73 35.75 11.86
CA HIS A 207 19.63 34.91 12.66
C HIS A 207 20.77 34.28 11.84
N TRP A 208 20.69 34.33 10.51
CA TRP A 208 21.69 33.71 9.63
C TRP A 208 22.62 34.72 8.95
N GLY A 209 23.64 34.19 8.27
CA GLY A 209 24.68 34.97 7.61
C GLY A 209 24.15 36.00 6.62
N THR A 210 25.04 36.92 6.20
CA THR A 210 24.67 38.11 5.42
C THR A 210 23.89 37.79 4.13
N GLY A 211 24.17 36.65 3.50
CA GLY A 211 23.47 36.22 2.27
C GLY A 211 21.99 35.91 2.47
N ILE A 212 21.58 35.40 3.65
CA ILE A 212 20.17 35.10 3.95
C ILE A 212 19.51 36.33 4.58
N SER A 213 20.12 36.88 5.62
CA SER A 213 19.58 38.00 6.42
C SER A 213 19.36 39.28 5.61
N GLN A 214 20.15 39.52 4.56
CA GLN A 214 19.97 40.70 3.69
C GLN A 214 18.71 40.59 2.81
N PHE A 215 18.39 39.39 2.34
CA PHE A 215 17.35 39.17 1.33
C PHE A 215 16.11 38.44 1.86
N ASN A 216 16.14 38.03 3.14
CA ASN A 216 15.11 37.24 3.81
C ASN A 216 14.69 36.01 3.01
N ARG A 217 15.67 35.29 2.45
CA ARG A 217 15.42 34.09 1.61
C ARG A 217 16.67 33.21 1.49
N PHE A 218 16.44 31.93 1.24
CA PHE A 218 17.49 30.96 0.87
C PHE A 218 17.78 30.99 -0.64
N ASN A 219 18.84 30.32 -1.06
CA ASN A 219 19.25 30.17 -2.47
C ASN A 219 20.24 29.00 -2.63
N GLU A 220 20.68 28.70 -3.85
CA GLU A 220 21.64 27.62 -4.13
C GLU A 220 22.96 27.69 -3.32
N ASN A 221 23.42 28.89 -2.96
CA ASN A 221 24.66 29.08 -2.20
C ASN A 221 24.42 29.08 -0.68
N ASN A 222 23.16 29.14 -0.24
CA ASN A 222 22.75 29.07 1.15
C ASN A 222 21.50 28.17 1.22
N PRO A 223 21.68 26.84 1.03
CA PRO A 223 20.57 25.92 0.89
C PRO A 223 19.82 25.76 2.22
N PRO A 224 18.49 25.68 2.21
CA PRO A 224 17.68 25.63 3.43
C PRO A 224 18.02 24.41 4.32
N GLU A 225 18.44 23.29 3.73
CA GLU A 225 18.79 22.05 4.44
C GLU A 225 19.96 22.24 5.42
N GLU A 226 20.82 23.24 5.23
CA GLU A 226 21.92 23.56 6.15
C GLU A 226 21.47 24.35 7.39
N TYR A 227 20.29 24.98 7.37
CA TYR A 227 19.84 25.92 8.38
C TYR A 227 18.56 25.50 9.10
N LEU A 228 17.56 25.01 8.34
CA LEU A 228 16.23 24.71 8.86
C LEU A 228 16.22 23.63 9.95
N PRO A 229 17.03 22.55 9.89
CA PRO A 229 17.08 21.58 10.98
C PRO A 229 17.48 22.18 12.34
N SER A 230 18.42 23.13 12.35
CA SER A 230 18.84 23.81 13.58
C SER A 230 17.82 24.83 14.06
N PHE A 231 17.14 25.50 13.12
CA PHE A 231 16.02 26.38 13.44
C PHE A 231 14.87 25.62 14.10
N LEU A 232 14.45 24.48 13.53
CA LEU A 232 13.43 23.62 14.09
C LEU A 232 13.78 23.12 15.49
N ARG A 233 15.05 22.81 15.76
CA ARG A 233 15.49 22.46 17.13
C ARG A 233 15.28 23.59 18.13
N ASN A 234 15.45 24.84 17.72
CA ASN A 234 15.24 26.00 18.59
C ASN A 234 13.76 26.35 18.71
N LEU A 235 13.00 26.22 17.62
CA LEU A 235 11.56 26.45 17.57
C LEU A 235 10.81 25.42 18.42
N LEU A 236 11.23 24.15 18.34
CA LEU A 236 10.61 22.99 18.99
C LEU A 236 11.64 22.24 19.86
N PRO A 237 12.09 22.83 20.98
CA PRO A 237 13.17 22.27 21.80
C PRO A 237 12.79 21.00 22.58
N PHE A 238 11.51 20.65 22.61
CA PHE A 238 10.97 19.49 23.32
C PHE A 238 10.44 18.41 22.37
N ALA A 239 10.78 18.49 21.07
CA ALA A 239 10.35 17.51 20.09
C ALA A 239 10.85 16.09 20.44
N VAL A 240 10.01 15.09 20.19
CA VAL A 240 10.31 13.67 20.37
C VAL A 240 10.32 12.94 19.03
N ALA A 241 10.91 11.74 19.00
CA ALA A 241 11.05 10.99 17.75
C ALA A 241 9.68 10.76 17.08
N GLY A 242 9.57 11.13 15.81
CA GLY A 242 8.33 11.08 15.04
C GLY A 242 7.52 12.38 14.99
N ASP A 243 7.84 13.39 15.80
CA ASP A 243 7.22 14.71 15.67
C ASP A 243 7.50 15.31 14.28
N GLU A 244 6.49 15.97 13.70
CA GLU A 244 6.57 16.55 12.36
C GLU A 244 6.33 18.07 12.41
N GLN A 245 6.94 18.79 11.47
CA GLN A 245 6.70 20.21 11.28
C GLN A 245 6.81 20.56 9.79
N VAL A 246 5.80 21.26 9.27
CA VAL A 246 5.84 21.87 7.94
C VAL A 246 6.37 23.30 8.05
N LEU A 247 7.31 23.68 7.19
CA LEU A 247 7.86 25.03 7.10
C LEU A 247 7.50 25.67 5.77
N ARG A 248 7.02 26.91 5.79
CA ARG A 248 6.91 27.79 4.62
C ARG A 248 8.04 28.80 4.63
N PHE A 249 8.86 28.83 3.58
CA PHE A 249 10.01 29.73 3.49
C PHE A 249 10.26 30.25 2.08
N ARG A 250 10.91 31.41 1.99
CA ARG A 250 11.32 32.05 0.74
C ARG A 250 12.62 31.43 0.19
N TYR A 251 12.62 31.06 -1.09
CA TYR A 251 13.79 30.53 -1.81
C TYR A 251 13.95 31.22 -3.17
N PHE A 252 15.16 31.66 -3.50
CA PHE A 252 15.48 32.23 -4.80
C PHE A 252 16.13 31.19 -5.72
N ASN A 253 15.46 30.85 -6.82
CA ASN A 253 15.90 29.83 -7.77
C ASN A 253 16.83 30.34 -8.89
N GLY A 254 17.42 31.54 -8.71
CA GLY A 254 18.21 32.21 -9.74
C GLY A 254 17.40 33.16 -10.63
N THR A 255 16.08 33.00 -10.71
CA THR A 255 15.19 33.85 -11.52
C THR A 255 14.17 34.60 -10.68
N GLN A 256 13.50 33.91 -9.76
CA GLN A 256 12.45 34.49 -8.92
C GLN A 256 12.52 33.95 -7.49
N THR A 257 11.86 34.65 -6.56
CA THR A 257 11.66 34.16 -5.20
C THR A 257 10.36 33.36 -5.16
N LEU A 258 10.44 32.15 -4.63
CA LEU A 258 9.34 31.21 -4.45
C LEU A 258 9.06 31.04 -2.96
N ASN A 259 7.82 30.73 -2.60
CA ASN A 259 7.47 30.22 -1.28
C ASN A 259 7.43 28.69 -1.35
N ILE A 260 8.39 28.05 -0.69
CA ILE A 260 8.54 26.60 -0.63
C ILE A 260 7.90 26.08 0.66
N LYS A 261 7.23 24.93 0.58
CA LYS A 261 6.68 24.20 1.72
C LYS A 261 7.38 22.86 1.87
N ASP A 262 8.22 22.70 2.87
CA ASP A 262 8.88 21.42 3.16
C ASP A 262 8.40 20.86 4.50
N LYS A 263 8.17 19.54 4.57
CA LYS A 263 7.92 18.82 5.81
C LYS A 263 9.23 18.27 6.38
N TYR A 264 9.37 18.32 7.71
CA TYR A 264 10.45 17.72 8.46
C TYR A 264 9.88 16.80 9.52
N HIS A 265 10.61 15.74 9.86
CA HIS A 265 10.33 14.91 11.04
C HIS A 265 11.54 14.90 11.97
N PHE A 266 11.29 14.76 13.26
CA PHE A 266 12.35 14.64 14.26
C PHE A 266 12.83 13.19 14.36
N ALA A 267 14.00 12.93 13.79
CA ALA A 267 14.77 11.71 13.98
C ALA A 267 15.83 11.98 15.06
N ASP A 268 15.45 11.78 16.33
CA ASP A 268 16.23 12.14 17.52
C ASP A 268 17.76 11.92 17.35
N PRO A 269 18.62 12.95 17.54
CA PRO A 269 18.34 14.32 17.99
C PRO A 269 18.28 15.37 16.86
N HIS A 270 17.87 14.98 15.65
CA HIS A 270 17.93 15.82 14.46
C HIS A 270 16.59 15.92 13.74
N TRP A 271 16.28 17.11 13.25
CA TRP A 271 15.22 17.27 12.26
C TRP A 271 15.73 16.87 10.87
N VAL A 272 14.97 16.05 10.17
CA VAL A 272 15.30 15.53 8.83
C VAL A 272 14.17 15.89 7.88
N LYS A 273 14.52 16.44 6.71
CA LYS A 273 13.55 16.77 5.65
C LYS A 273 12.89 15.48 5.16
N VAL A 274 11.57 15.47 5.10
CA VAL A 274 10.80 14.41 4.48
C VAL A 274 11.00 14.51 2.96
N PRO A 275 11.41 13.43 2.28
CA PRO A 275 11.61 13.44 0.84
C PRO A 275 10.29 13.63 0.09
N TYR A 276 10.38 14.16 -1.13
CA TYR A 276 9.26 14.25 -2.08
C TYR A 276 9.01 12.92 -2.81
N PHE A 277 9.36 11.80 -2.19
CA PHE A 277 9.09 10.49 -2.74
C PHE A 277 8.79 9.50 -1.64
N ILE A 278 8.05 8.46 -1.98
CA ILE A 278 7.81 7.28 -1.16
C ILE A 278 8.40 6.06 -1.85
N GLU A 279 8.76 5.04 -1.08
CA GLU A 279 9.11 3.75 -1.65
C GLU A 279 7.83 2.96 -1.92
N VAL A 280 7.71 2.44 -3.14
CA VAL A 280 6.59 1.60 -3.60
C VAL A 280 7.16 0.27 -4.06
N THR A 281 6.47 -0.82 -3.74
CA THR A 281 6.78 -2.16 -4.23
C THR A 281 5.62 -2.65 -5.10
N GLU A 282 5.94 -3.06 -6.33
CA GLU A 282 4.97 -3.57 -7.31
C GLU A 282 5.41 -4.94 -7.85
N GLN A 283 4.44 -5.76 -8.22
CA GLN A 283 4.69 -7.05 -8.85
C GLN A 283 4.71 -6.92 -10.38
N TYR A 284 5.64 -7.65 -10.99
CA TYR A 284 5.77 -7.81 -12.44
C TYR A 284 5.87 -9.29 -12.78
N ILE A 285 5.26 -9.72 -13.87
CA ILE A 285 5.35 -11.10 -14.37
C ILE A 285 5.97 -11.13 -15.77
N PHE A 286 6.83 -12.12 -16.02
CA PHE A 286 7.34 -12.39 -17.36
C PHE A 286 6.36 -13.31 -18.09
N GLY A 287 5.59 -12.75 -19.01
CA GLY A 287 4.68 -13.48 -19.89
C GLY A 287 5.21 -13.63 -21.31
N ALA A 288 4.32 -14.02 -22.23
CA ALA A 288 4.67 -14.21 -23.65
C ALA A 288 5.21 -12.93 -24.34
N GLU A 289 4.81 -11.74 -23.88
CA GLU A 289 5.26 -10.45 -24.41
C GLU A 289 6.44 -9.83 -23.60
N GLY A 290 6.95 -10.56 -22.61
CA GLY A 290 8.00 -10.11 -21.69
C GLY A 290 7.46 -9.69 -20.32
N TRP A 291 8.23 -8.88 -19.60
CA TRP A 291 7.83 -8.33 -18.30
C TRP A 291 6.63 -7.39 -18.45
N ALA A 292 5.62 -7.55 -17.61
CA ALA A 292 4.48 -6.65 -17.50
C ALA A 292 4.12 -6.45 -16.03
N PHE A 293 3.58 -5.28 -15.70
CA PHE A 293 2.99 -5.03 -14.38
C PHE A 293 1.84 -5.99 -14.14
N ASP A 294 1.79 -6.57 -12.94
CA ASP A 294 0.80 -7.57 -12.56
C ASP A 294 0.22 -7.24 -11.18
N PRO A 295 -1.02 -6.72 -11.10
CA PRO A 295 -1.67 -6.43 -9.83
C PRO A 295 -2.26 -7.68 -9.17
N THR A 296 -2.04 -8.89 -9.71
CA THR A 296 -2.62 -10.13 -9.17
C THR A 296 -2.10 -10.43 -7.77
N ILE A 297 -3.05 -10.67 -6.86
CA ILE A 297 -2.78 -11.03 -5.47
C ILE A 297 -3.04 -12.52 -5.27
N SER A 298 -2.04 -13.27 -4.83
CA SER A 298 -2.17 -14.70 -4.53
C SER A 298 -1.73 -14.98 -3.10
N PHE A 299 -2.56 -15.67 -2.32
CA PHE A 299 -2.17 -16.10 -0.98
C PHE A 299 -2.82 -17.41 -0.55
N VAL A 300 -2.09 -18.16 0.28
CA VAL A 300 -2.64 -19.29 1.03
C VAL A 300 -3.12 -18.79 2.38
N MET A 301 -4.37 -19.04 2.72
CA MET A 301 -4.94 -18.65 4.01
C MET A 301 -4.08 -19.17 5.17
N ASP A 302 -3.73 -18.27 6.08
CA ASP A 302 -2.95 -18.60 7.27
C ASP A 302 -3.81 -18.67 8.54
N ARG A 303 -3.16 -18.86 9.70
CA ARG A 303 -3.86 -18.95 10.99
C ARG A 303 -4.69 -17.70 11.31
N ALA A 304 -4.19 -16.50 11.00
CA ALA A 304 -4.90 -15.26 11.30
C ALA A 304 -6.15 -15.13 10.41
N ASP A 305 -6.05 -15.56 9.15
CA ASP A 305 -7.17 -15.57 8.22
C ASP A 305 -8.32 -16.46 8.71
N TYR A 306 -8.00 -17.68 9.14
CA TYR A 306 -9.00 -18.56 9.74
C TYR A 306 -9.53 -18.02 11.08
N GLN A 307 -8.69 -17.36 11.89
CA GLN A 307 -9.14 -16.78 13.16
C GLN A 307 -10.14 -15.65 12.94
N TYR A 308 -9.91 -14.79 11.95
CA TYR A 308 -10.87 -13.75 11.59
C TYR A 308 -12.25 -14.36 11.28
N LEU A 309 -12.29 -15.43 10.49
CA LEU A 309 -13.55 -16.14 10.18
C LEU A 309 -14.20 -16.79 11.40
N VAL A 310 -13.42 -17.23 12.39
CA VAL A 310 -13.93 -17.71 13.68
C VAL A 310 -14.58 -16.57 14.45
N ASP A 311 -13.95 -15.39 14.46
CA ASP A 311 -14.38 -14.24 15.24
C ASP A 311 -15.68 -13.63 14.68
N ILE A 312 -15.88 -13.68 13.36
CA ILE A 312 -17.09 -13.17 12.70
C ILE A 312 -18.19 -14.23 12.51
N ASP A 313 -17.99 -15.46 12.97
CA ASP A 313 -18.89 -16.58 12.70
C ASP A 313 -20.32 -16.32 13.23
N PRO A 314 -21.36 -16.36 12.37
CA PRO A 314 -22.73 -16.07 12.79
C PRO A 314 -23.32 -16.99 13.88
N ILE A 315 -22.86 -18.24 13.95
CA ILE A 315 -23.33 -19.23 14.94
C ILE A 315 -22.37 -19.24 16.15
N GLY A 316 -21.12 -18.87 15.95
CA GLY A 316 -20.07 -18.86 16.96
C GLY A 316 -19.54 -20.26 17.27
N GLN A 317 -18.94 -20.40 18.44
CA GLN A 317 -18.37 -21.66 18.93
C GLN A 317 -19.46 -22.54 19.56
N GLN A 318 -19.60 -23.77 19.09
CA GLN A 318 -20.33 -24.81 19.82
C GLN A 318 -19.60 -25.12 21.16
N GLU A 319 -20.30 -25.70 22.15
CA GLU A 319 -19.93 -26.09 23.54
C GLU A 319 -18.47 -26.51 23.88
N PHE A 320 -17.58 -26.71 22.92
CA PHE A 320 -16.14 -26.77 23.13
C PHE A 320 -15.57 -25.36 23.29
N ALA A 321 -15.00 -25.08 24.46
CA ALA A 321 -14.41 -23.79 24.84
C ALA A 321 -13.11 -23.43 24.10
N TYR A 322 -13.00 -23.74 22.81
CA TYR A 322 -11.84 -23.41 22.00
C TYR A 322 -12.15 -22.22 21.11
N ALA A 323 -11.47 -21.11 21.39
CA ALA A 323 -11.65 -19.82 20.74
C ALA A 323 -11.30 -19.79 19.24
N ASP A 324 -10.97 -20.94 18.66
CA ASP A 324 -10.32 -21.12 17.36
C ASP A 324 -11.13 -22.02 16.40
N PHE A 325 -12.44 -22.21 16.65
CA PHE A 325 -13.36 -22.95 15.76
C PHE A 325 -14.68 -22.22 15.49
N ALA A 326 -15.07 -22.19 14.23
CA ALA A 326 -16.26 -21.53 13.70
C ALA A 326 -17.29 -22.58 13.26
N TYR A 327 -18.55 -22.48 13.69
CA TYR A 327 -19.57 -23.46 13.30
C TYR A 327 -20.35 -23.06 12.04
N TYR A 328 -20.51 -21.81 11.66
CA TYR A 328 -21.21 -21.47 10.43
C TYR A 328 -20.34 -21.69 9.18
N TYR A 329 -19.10 -21.19 9.18
CA TYR A 329 -18.16 -21.36 8.06
C TYR A 329 -17.36 -22.67 8.13
N GLY A 330 -17.24 -23.27 9.32
CA GLY A 330 -16.37 -24.43 9.54
C GLY A 330 -14.89 -24.08 9.69
N ALA A 331 -14.54 -22.80 9.78
CA ALA A 331 -13.15 -22.37 9.91
C ALA A 331 -12.52 -22.87 11.22
N SER A 332 -11.26 -23.31 11.13
CA SER A 332 -10.42 -23.64 12.28
C SER A 332 -9.09 -22.92 12.20
N ALA A 333 -8.84 -21.98 13.10
CA ALA A 333 -7.53 -21.35 13.21
C ALA A 333 -6.48 -22.33 13.76
N PHE A 334 -6.91 -23.29 14.59
CA PHE A 334 -6.01 -24.33 15.12
C PHE A 334 -5.43 -25.22 14.02
N TYR A 335 -6.31 -25.83 13.22
CA TYR A 335 -5.93 -26.76 12.16
C TYR A 335 -5.58 -26.08 10.85
N ARG A 336 -5.96 -24.80 10.68
CA ARG A 336 -5.80 -24.01 9.45
C ARG A 336 -6.54 -24.64 8.28
N ASN A 337 -7.83 -24.90 8.47
CA ASN A 337 -8.71 -25.46 7.45
C ASN A 337 -10.18 -25.10 7.69
N PHE A 338 -11.01 -25.41 6.69
CA PHE A 338 -12.46 -25.51 6.85
C PHE A 338 -12.86 -26.96 7.11
N ASP A 339 -13.43 -27.24 8.27
CA ASP A 339 -14.01 -28.53 8.62
C ASP A 339 -15.39 -28.67 7.98
N ILE A 340 -15.45 -29.45 6.89
CA ILE A 340 -16.65 -29.71 6.09
C ILE A 340 -17.19 -31.13 6.31
N ARG A 341 -16.88 -31.76 7.45
CA ARG A 341 -17.39 -33.09 7.82
C ARG A 341 -18.88 -33.06 8.11
N LEU A 342 -19.70 -33.24 7.08
CA LEU A 342 -21.15 -33.08 7.15
C LEU A 342 -21.77 -33.92 8.30
N LEU A 343 -21.59 -35.24 8.26
CA LEU A 343 -22.25 -36.15 9.22
C LEU A 343 -21.54 -36.18 10.57
N SER A 344 -20.21 -36.07 10.56
CA SER A 344 -19.39 -36.25 11.77
C SER A 344 -19.19 -34.97 12.57
N ARG A 345 -19.65 -33.82 12.05
CA ARG A 345 -19.42 -32.52 12.69
C ARG A 345 -20.53 -31.50 12.45
N ARG A 346 -20.97 -31.33 11.20
CA ARG A 346 -21.80 -30.18 10.78
C ARG A 346 -23.30 -30.39 11.05
N LEU A 347 -23.72 -31.64 11.14
CA LEU A 347 -25.05 -32.05 11.60
C LEU A 347 -25.03 -32.58 13.05
N ASP A 348 -23.99 -32.25 13.83
CA ASP A 348 -23.96 -32.60 15.25
C ASP A 348 -25.13 -31.93 15.97
N LYS A 349 -25.77 -32.71 16.85
CA LYS A 349 -26.84 -32.22 17.71
C LYS A 349 -26.29 -31.72 19.03
N LEU A 350 -26.82 -30.61 19.49
CA LEU A 350 -26.60 -30.09 20.83
C LEU A 350 -27.18 -31.04 21.88
N ALA A 351 -26.84 -30.85 23.15
CA ALA A 351 -27.34 -31.67 24.25
C ALA A 351 -28.89 -31.70 24.35
N ASN A 352 -29.56 -30.67 23.83
CA ASN A 352 -31.03 -30.58 23.77
C ASN A 352 -31.65 -31.37 22.59
N GLY A 353 -30.85 -31.98 21.72
CA GLY A 353 -31.28 -32.77 20.57
C GLY A 353 -31.57 -31.96 19.30
N GLU A 354 -31.38 -30.64 19.32
CA GLU A 354 -31.49 -29.75 18.16
C GLU A 354 -30.17 -29.69 17.39
N TYR A 355 -30.24 -29.39 16.09
CA TYR A 355 -29.04 -29.12 15.29
C TYR A 355 -28.46 -27.76 15.66
N ALA A 356 -27.13 -27.68 15.80
CA ALA A 356 -26.46 -26.40 16.04
C ALA A 356 -26.65 -25.41 14.87
N ASP A 357 -26.72 -25.94 13.65
CA ASP A 357 -27.09 -25.20 12.45
C ASP A 357 -28.39 -25.77 11.88
N SER A 358 -29.51 -25.20 12.34
CA SER A 358 -30.84 -25.62 11.89
C SER A 358 -31.08 -25.35 10.41
N ALA A 359 -30.43 -24.33 9.83
CA ALA A 359 -30.61 -23.99 8.41
C ALA A 359 -29.94 -25.03 7.51
N LEU A 360 -28.70 -25.42 7.82
CA LEU A 360 -28.00 -26.49 7.10
C LEU A 360 -28.72 -27.84 7.27
N ALA A 361 -29.23 -28.11 8.47
CA ALA A 361 -29.98 -29.33 8.73
C ALA A 361 -31.30 -29.41 7.96
N GLU A 362 -31.99 -28.28 7.75
CA GLU A 362 -33.20 -28.24 6.92
C GLU A 362 -32.87 -28.65 5.47
N ILE A 363 -31.84 -28.04 4.87
CA ILE A 363 -31.36 -28.38 3.51
C ILE A 363 -31.00 -29.86 3.42
N PHE A 364 -30.29 -30.39 4.42
CA PHE A 364 -29.97 -31.81 4.47
C PHE A 364 -31.22 -32.70 4.50
N ASN A 365 -32.23 -32.34 5.28
CA ASN A 365 -33.44 -33.15 5.43
C ASN A 365 -34.38 -33.03 4.22
N SER A 366 -34.42 -31.88 3.55
CA SER A 366 -35.29 -31.61 2.39
C SER A 366 -34.68 -32.05 1.06
N GLU A 367 -33.39 -31.79 0.87
CA GLU A 367 -32.69 -31.87 -0.42
C GLU A 367 -31.54 -32.89 -0.42
N GLY A 368 -31.01 -33.23 0.75
CA GLY A 368 -30.03 -34.30 0.94
C GLY A 368 -28.60 -33.83 1.18
N ALA A 369 -27.68 -34.79 1.26
CA ALA A 369 -26.29 -34.56 1.63
C ALA A 369 -25.52 -33.66 0.64
N GLU A 370 -25.76 -33.83 -0.65
CA GLU A 370 -25.09 -33.06 -1.72
C GLU A 370 -25.43 -31.58 -1.60
N ALA A 371 -26.72 -31.23 -1.55
CA ALA A 371 -27.18 -29.86 -1.37
C ALA A 371 -26.65 -29.21 -0.07
N ALA A 372 -26.54 -29.99 1.02
CA ALA A 372 -25.95 -29.49 2.25
C ALA A 372 -24.44 -29.21 2.12
N VAL A 373 -23.69 -30.05 1.40
CA VAL A 373 -22.28 -29.79 1.10
C VAL A 373 -22.11 -28.57 0.20
N ASP A 374 -22.95 -28.43 -0.83
CA ASP A 374 -22.95 -27.27 -1.70
C ASP A 374 -23.20 -25.98 -0.91
N GLU A 375 -24.15 -25.99 0.01
CA GLU A 375 -24.41 -24.85 0.90
C GLU A 375 -23.20 -24.53 1.82
N MET A 376 -22.49 -25.54 2.34
CA MET A 376 -21.27 -25.30 3.11
C MET A 376 -20.19 -24.64 2.26
N MET A 377 -19.98 -25.11 1.03
CA MET A 377 -19.01 -24.53 0.11
C MET A 377 -19.41 -23.12 -0.33
N ARG A 378 -20.71 -22.89 -0.55
CA ARG A 378 -21.27 -21.56 -0.84
C ARG A 378 -20.96 -20.58 0.30
N ARG A 379 -21.24 -20.94 1.56
CA ARG A 379 -20.92 -20.09 2.72
C ARG A 379 -19.44 -19.81 2.87
N ILE A 380 -18.57 -20.78 2.58
CA ILE A 380 -17.12 -20.57 2.60
C ILE A 380 -16.72 -19.57 1.52
N ASN A 381 -17.13 -19.80 0.27
CA ASN A 381 -16.60 -19.06 -0.87
C ASN A 381 -17.29 -17.71 -1.11
N GLU A 382 -18.61 -17.62 -0.95
CA GLU A 382 -19.43 -16.45 -1.27
C GLU A 382 -19.71 -15.55 -0.06
N GLU A 383 -19.37 -15.98 1.16
CA GLU A 383 -19.57 -15.17 2.35
C GLU A 383 -18.28 -15.04 3.16
N GLY A 384 -17.74 -16.18 3.63
CA GLY A 384 -16.57 -16.19 4.51
C GLY A 384 -15.34 -15.56 3.84
N ILE A 385 -14.91 -16.09 2.70
CA ILE A 385 -13.72 -15.58 2.00
C ILE A 385 -13.93 -14.16 1.48
N ILE A 386 -15.13 -13.79 1.04
CA ILE A 386 -15.44 -12.40 0.67
C ILE A 386 -15.28 -11.48 1.89
N ALA A 387 -15.80 -11.85 3.06
CA ALA A 387 -15.61 -11.08 4.28
C ALA A 387 -14.13 -10.99 4.70
N LEU A 388 -13.34 -12.04 4.44
CA LEU A 388 -11.89 -12.02 4.66
C LEU A 388 -11.19 -11.05 3.69
N LEU A 389 -11.54 -11.07 2.40
CA LEU A 389 -10.97 -10.17 1.40
C LEU A 389 -11.28 -8.71 1.73
N GLN A 390 -12.50 -8.41 2.15
CA GLN A 390 -12.91 -7.09 2.65
C GLN A 390 -12.09 -6.64 3.86
N HIS A 391 -11.73 -7.57 4.74
CA HIS A 391 -10.91 -7.29 5.91
C HIS A 391 -9.43 -7.08 5.57
N LYS A 392 -8.85 -7.93 4.72
CA LYS A 392 -7.43 -7.86 4.36
C LYS A 392 -7.12 -6.72 3.39
N TYR A 393 -8.06 -6.39 2.51
CA TYR A 393 -7.88 -5.42 1.44
C TYR A 393 -9.02 -4.37 1.48
N PRO A 394 -9.10 -3.55 2.54
CA PRO A 394 -10.18 -2.58 2.71
C PRO A 394 -10.19 -1.48 1.62
N ASP A 395 -9.05 -1.25 0.98
CA ASP A 395 -8.88 -0.25 -0.08
C ASP A 395 -8.87 -0.86 -1.50
N ALA A 396 -9.29 -2.13 -1.64
CA ALA A 396 -9.28 -2.81 -2.93
C ALA A 396 -10.14 -2.09 -3.99
N THR A 397 -9.57 -1.93 -5.19
CA THR A 397 -10.25 -1.39 -6.37
C THR A 397 -10.42 -2.47 -7.45
N PRO A 398 -11.39 -2.33 -8.37
CA PRO A 398 -11.57 -3.29 -9.47
C PRO A 398 -10.37 -3.38 -10.42
N GLU A 399 -9.71 -2.25 -10.63
CA GLU A 399 -8.54 -2.14 -11.50
C GLU A 399 -7.46 -1.33 -10.79
N VAL A 400 -6.20 -1.68 -11.06
CA VAL A 400 -5.03 -0.85 -10.79
C VAL A 400 -4.38 -0.58 -12.12
N ASP A 401 -4.19 0.70 -12.43
CA ASP A 401 -3.49 1.12 -13.64
C ASP A 401 -4.14 0.65 -14.97
N GLY A 402 -5.45 0.40 -14.95
CA GLY A 402 -6.24 -0.09 -16.08
C GLY A 402 -6.17 -1.60 -16.28
N ILE A 403 -5.62 -2.34 -15.32
CA ILE A 403 -5.55 -3.80 -15.30
C ILE A 403 -6.45 -4.32 -14.18
N GLU A 404 -7.30 -5.30 -14.48
CA GLU A 404 -8.18 -5.97 -13.51
C GLU A 404 -7.34 -6.59 -12.38
N VAL A 405 -7.76 -6.38 -11.13
CA VAL A 405 -7.13 -6.97 -9.96
C VAL A 405 -7.79 -8.31 -9.65
N LEU A 406 -7.03 -9.39 -9.79
CA LEU A 406 -7.47 -10.74 -9.45
C LEU A 406 -6.89 -11.20 -8.12
N PHE A 407 -7.69 -11.94 -7.36
CA PHE A 407 -7.31 -12.51 -6.07
C PHE A 407 -7.44 -14.03 -6.14
N PHE A 408 -6.33 -14.74 -5.95
CA PHE A 408 -6.30 -16.20 -5.86
C PHE A 408 -6.12 -16.61 -4.40
N VAL A 409 -7.19 -17.16 -3.81
CA VAL A 409 -7.22 -17.57 -2.41
C VAL A 409 -7.16 -19.09 -2.33
N SER A 410 -6.05 -19.61 -1.80
CA SER A 410 -5.90 -21.04 -1.52
C SER A 410 -6.19 -21.36 -0.06
N TYR A 411 -6.93 -22.44 0.20
CA TYR A 411 -7.29 -22.87 1.55
C TYR A 411 -7.41 -24.39 1.65
N GLU A 412 -7.28 -24.96 2.85
CA GLU A 412 -7.52 -26.40 3.07
C GLU A 412 -8.98 -26.66 3.49
N THR A 413 -9.59 -27.73 2.98
CA THR A 413 -10.81 -28.33 3.55
C THR A 413 -10.52 -29.68 4.19
N PHE A 414 -11.31 -30.03 5.20
CA PHE A 414 -11.27 -31.32 5.87
C PHE A 414 -12.66 -31.94 5.95
N GLY A 415 -12.90 -32.96 5.13
CA GLY A 415 -14.20 -33.61 4.97
C GLY A 415 -14.29 -35.00 5.61
N ASP A 416 -15.48 -35.61 5.45
CA ASP A 416 -15.75 -36.95 5.99
C ASP A 416 -14.74 -37.97 5.41
N ASN A 417 -14.54 -39.08 6.14
CA ASN A 417 -13.51 -40.09 5.84
C ASN A 417 -12.07 -39.55 5.82
N TRP A 418 -11.80 -38.47 6.56
CA TRP A 418 -10.48 -37.83 6.66
C TRP A 418 -9.95 -37.28 5.33
N THR A 419 -10.86 -36.92 4.43
CA THR A 419 -10.52 -36.37 3.11
C THR A 419 -10.03 -34.93 3.26
N ARG A 420 -8.96 -34.57 2.55
CA ARG A 420 -8.44 -33.19 2.49
C ARG A 420 -8.34 -32.74 1.04
N THR A 421 -8.73 -31.50 0.79
CA THR A 421 -8.51 -30.82 -0.49
C THR A 421 -7.92 -29.45 -0.24
N ASN A 422 -7.21 -28.89 -1.23
CA ASN A 422 -6.69 -27.54 -1.17
C ASN A 422 -7.20 -26.73 -2.37
N PRO A 423 -8.47 -26.26 -2.36
CA PRO A 423 -8.99 -25.44 -3.44
C PRO A 423 -8.22 -24.11 -3.54
N THR A 424 -8.14 -23.59 -4.77
CA THR A 424 -7.83 -22.20 -5.04
C THR A 424 -9.03 -21.59 -5.73
N VAL A 425 -9.57 -20.52 -5.17
CA VAL A 425 -10.72 -19.80 -5.73
C VAL A 425 -10.26 -18.42 -6.19
N GLU A 426 -10.73 -18.04 -7.37
CA GLU A 426 -10.44 -16.77 -8.01
C GLU A 426 -11.56 -15.78 -7.70
N TYR A 427 -11.17 -14.58 -7.28
CA TYR A 427 -12.07 -13.48 -6.97
C TYR A 427 -11.63 -12.21 -7.69
N ARG A 428 -12.58 -11.29 -7.90
CA ARG A 428 -12.30 -9.93 -8.33
C ARG A 428 -13.04 -8.92 -7.46
N CYS A 429 -12.46 -7.73 -7.32
CA CYS A 429 -13.17 -6.58 -6.76
C CYS A 429 -14.09 -6.00 -7.85
N VAL A 430 -15.38 -5.82 -7.56
CA VAL A 430 -16.35 -5.22 -8.50
C VAL A 430 -16.69 -3.78 -8.17
N ALA A 431 -16.44 -3.34 -6.94
CA ALA A 431 -16.58 -1.95 -6.53
C ALA A 431 -15.69 -1.63 -5.33
N ALA A 432 -14.97 -0.52 -5.40
CA ALA A 432 -14.30 0.06 -4.24
C ALA A 432 -15.32 0.59 -3.21
N GLY A 433 -14.91 0.72 -1.94
CA GLY A 433 -15.77 1.28 -0.89
C GLY A 433 -15.36 0.80 0.50
N THR A 434 -16.16 1.10 1.51
CA THR A 434 -15.94 0.66 2.90
C THR A 434 -17.17 -0.11 3.41
N PRO A 435 -17.24 -1.46 3.26
CA PRO A 435 -16.22 -2.33 2.67
C PRO A 435 -16.29 -2.41 1.13
N PRO A 436 -15.19 -2.79 0.46
CA PRO A 436 -15.19 -3.06 -0.98
C PRO A 436 -16.04 -4.30 -1.29
N GLN A 437 -16.44 -4.44 -2.55
CA GLN A 437 -17.32 -5.53 -2.99
C GLN A 437 -16.54 -6.50 -3.87
N PHE A 438 -16.62 -7.79 -3.55
CA PHE A 438 -15.97 -8.86 -4.29
C PHE A 438 -16.98 -9.84 -4.84
N GLU A 439 -16.59 -10.57 -5.89
CA GLU A 439 -17.31 -11.74 -6.37
C GLU A 439 -16.33 -12.83 -6.81
N ILE A 440 -16.83 -14.06 -6.90
CA ILE A 440 -16.09 -15.19 -7.45
C ILE A 440 -16.05 -15.04 -8.97
N VAL A 441 -14.88 -15.28 -9.57
CA VAL A 441 -14.77 -15.41 -11.02
C VAL A 441 -15.19 -16.84 -11.41
N GLU A 442 -16.40 -16.98 -11.96
CA GLU A 442 -16.86 -18.27 -12.48
C GLU A 442 -16.01 -18.67 -13.68
N LYS A 443 -15.42 -19.88 -13.64
CA LYS A 443 -14.81 -20.46 -14.85
C LYS A 443 -15.95 -20.80 -15.82
N GLU A 444 -16.07 -20.05 -16.91
CA GLU A 444 -16.89 -20.47 -18.05
C GLU A 444 -16.44 -21.87 -18.47
N GLY A 445 -17.38 -22.83 -18.48
CA GLY A 445 -17.11 -24.25 -18.39
C GLY A 445 -16.04 -24.82 -19.35
N GLU A 446 -15.15 -25.62 -18.77
CA GLU A 446 -14.37 -26.64 -19.49
C GLU A 446 -15.16 -27.94 -19.69
#